data_AF-A0A3E5GQ18-F1
#
_entry.id   AF-A0A3E5GQ18-F1
#
_cell.length_a   1.000
_cell.length_b   1.000
_cell.length_c   1.000
_cell.angle_alpha   90.00
_cell.angle_beta   90.00
_cell.angle_gamma   90.00
#
_symmetry.space_group_name_H-M   'P 1'
#
loop_
_entity.id
_entity.type
_entity.pdbx_description
1 polymer ?
#
loop_
_entity_poly.entity_id
_entity_poly.type
_entity_poly.pdbx_seq_one_letter_code
_entity_poly.pdbx_strand_id
1 'polypeptide(L)' 'MLKFITCFKIRKKVKMLGGGDVLDILVFITTMCEAAAEKISKEKNMDYEDAIKFVVDSIEEGCNLLKE' A
#
# COMPACT_ATOMS: atom_id res chain seq x y z
N MET A 1 -2.30 -8.59 -23.25
CA MET A 1 -3.20 -7.53 -22.73
C MET A 1 -2.45 -6.78 -21.65
N LEU A 2 -2.11 -5.50 -21.84
CA LEU A 2 -1.56 -4.71 -20.73
C LEU A 2 -2.70 -4.45 -19.73
N LYS A 3 -2.58 -5.05 -18.56
CA LYS A 3 -3.44 -4.73 -17.41
C LYS A 3 -2.81 -3.52 -16.72
N PHE A 4 -3.52 -2.39 -16.74
CA PHE A 4 -3.11 -1.19 -16.03
C PHE A 4 -3.97 -1.03 -14.79
N ILE A 5 -3.34 -0.69 -13.67
CA ILE A 5 -4.00 -0.24 -12.45
C ILE A 5 -3.74 1.26 -12.35
N THR A 6 -4.81 2.06 -12.36
CA THR A 6 -4.70 3.51 -12.19
C THR A 6 -5.39 3.92 -10.89
N CYS A 7 -4.65 4.62 -10.04
CA CYS A 7 -5.14 5.11 -8.77
C CYS A 7 -5.43 6.61 -8.90
N PHE A 8 -6.69 7.01 -8.74
CA PHE A 8 -7.09 8.41 -8.78
C PHE A 8 -7.70 8.82 -7.44
N LYS A 9 -7.23 9.94 -6.91
CA LYS A 9 -7.83 10.56 -5.73
C LYS A 9 -8.92 11.54 -6.17
N ILE A 10 -10.18 11.21 -5.90
CA ILE A 10 -11.32 12.11 -6.14
C ILE A 10 -11.84 12.59 -4.78
N ARG A 11 -11.64 13.88 -4.48
CA ARG A 11 -11.90 14.50 -3.17
C ARG A 11 -11.15 13.78 -2.03
N LYS A 12 -11.86 13.26 -1.01
CA LYS A 12 -11.31 12.47 0.11
C LYS A 12 -11.25 10.96 -0.15
N LYS A 13 -11.72 10.47 -1.31
CA LYS A 13 -11.78 9.02 -1.59
C LYS A 13 -10.77 8.65 -2.66
N VAL A 14 -9.99 7.60 -2.39
CA VAL A 14 -9.13 6.96 -3.39
C VAL A 14 -9.98 5.99 -4.19
N LYS A 15 -9.95 6.11 -5.52
CA LYS A 15 -10.59 5.16 -6.44
C LYS A 15 -9.51 4.48 -7.28
N MET A 16 -9.45 3.16 -7.20
CA MET A 16 -8.69 2.33 -8.12
C MET A 16 -9.57 1.94 -9.30
N LEU A 17 -9.07 2.18 -10.52
CA LEU A 17 -9.60 1.63 -11.75
C LEU A 17 -8.55 0.68 -12.32
N GLY A 18 -8.84 -0.61 -12.32
CA GLY A 18 -7.92 -1.64 -12.80
C GLY A 18 -8.65 -2.69 -13.63
N GLY A 19 -8.08 -3.06 -14.76
CA GLY A 19 -8.53 -4.19 -15.59
C GLY A 19 -7.92 -5.53 -15.13
N GLY A 20 -7.95 -5.80 -13.83
CA GLY A 20 -7.32 -6.97 -13.19
C GLY A 20 -8.23 -7.60 -12.15
N ASP A 21 -8.01 -8.88 -11.85
CA ASP A 21 -8.73 -9.57 -10.80
C ASP A 21 -8.23 -9.15 -9.40
N VAL A 22 -8.88 -9.66 -8.34
CA VAL A 22 -8.53 -9.30 -6.95
C VAL A 22 -7.09 -9.67 -6.60
N LEU A 23 -6.54 -10.73 -7.22
CA LEU A 23 -5.15 -11.15 -6.98
C LEU A 23 -4.16 -10.17 -7.60
N ASP A 24 -4.43 -9.69 -8.82
CA ASP A 24 -3.62 -8.64 -9.47
C ASP A 24 -3.53 -7.38 -8.58
N ILE A 25 -4.66 -7.01 -7.96
CA ILE A 25 -4.74 -5.85 -7.05
C ILE A 25 -3.94 -6.11 -5.76
N LEU A 26 -4.07 -7.29 -5.17
CA LEU A 26 -3.32 -7.69 -3.99
C LEU A 26 -1.81 -7.64 -4.24
N VAL A 27 -1.34 -8.25 -5.33
CA VAL A 27 0.07 -8.25 -5.71
C VAL A 27 0.59 -6.82 -5.84
N PHE A 28 -0.15 -5.94 -6.52
CA PHE A 28 0.23 -4.53 -6.65
C PHE A 28 0.35 -3.81 -5.30
N ILE A 29 -0.63 -3.99 -4.40
CA ILE A 29 -0.59 -3.40 -3.06
C ILE A 29 0.63 -3.93 -2.28
N THR A 30 0.88 -5.24 -2.32
CA THR A 30 2.05 -5.86 -1.68
C THR A 30 3.35 -5.24 -2.20
N THR A 31 3.50 -5.06 -3.52
CA THR A 31 4.72 -4.47 -4.09
C THR A 31 4.92 -3.02 -3.62
N MET A 32 3.84 -2.25 -3.48
CA MET A 32 3.90 -0.89 -2.94
C MET A 32 4.31 -0.88 -1.46
N CYS A 33 3.79 -1.82 -0.66
CA CYS A 33 4.16 -1.98 0.76
C CYS A 33 5.64 -2.37 0.91
N GLU A 34 6.14 -3.31 0.11
CA GLU A 34 7.55 -3.70 0.09
C GLU A 34 8.46 -2.53 -0.28
N ALA A 35 8.10 -1.76 -1.32
CA ALA A 35 8.86 -0.59 -1.74
C ALA A 35 8.88 0.51 -0.66
N ALA A 36 7.77 0.71 0.05
CA ALA A 36 7.71 1.63 1.19
C ALA A 36 8.61 1.15 2.35
N ALA A 37 8.55 -0.14 2.69
CA ALA A 37 9.37 -0.74 3.73
C ALA A 37 10.87 -0.66 3.42
N GLU A 38 11.28 -0.93 2.17
CA GLU A 38 12.68 -0.77 1.75
C GLU A 38 13.16 0.66 1.94
N LYS A 39 12.34 1.64 1.58
CA LYS A 39 12.69 3.05 1.70
C LYS A 39 12.82 3.46 3.17
N ILE A 40 11.89 3.01 4.02
CA ILE A 40 11.93 3.25 5.47
C ILE A 40 13.17 2.60 6.08
N SER A 41 13.43 1.33 5.76
CA SER A 41 14.61 0.60 6.26
C SER A 41 15.90 1.35 5.96
N LYS A 42 16.07 1.83 4.71
CA LYS A 42 17.25 2.61 4.28
C LYS A 42 17.34 3.99 4.93
N GLU A 43 16.25 4.76 4.92
CA GLU A 43 16.26 6.16 5.39
C GLU A 43 16.25 6.30 6.92
N LYS A 44 15.69 5.31 7.62
CA LYS A 44 15.58 5.30 9.08
C LYS A 44 16.58 4.35 9.74
N ASN A 45 17.42 3.67 8.95
CA ASN A 45 18.35 2.65 9.42
C ASN A 45 17.64 1.61 10.32
N MET A 46 16.46 1.20 9.87
CA MET A 46 15.57 0.27 10.56
C MET A 46 15.71 -1.11 9.90
N ASP A 47 15.60 -2.19 10.68
CA ASP A 47 15.55 -3.53 10.11
C ASP A 47 14.36 -3.64 9.13
N TYR A 48 14.55 -4.41 8.06
CA TYR A 48 13.53 -4.53 7.02
C TYR A 48 12.25 -5.18 7.55
N GLU A 49 12.34 -6.17 8.44
CA GLU A 49 11.16 -6.81 9.04
C GLU A 49 10.38 -5.82 9.91
N ASP A 50 11.08 -4.99 10.67
CA ASP A 50 10.47 -3.93 11.49
C ASP A 50 9.85 -2.85 10.60
N ALA A 51 10.47 -2.51 9.47
CA ALA A 51 9.91 -1.57 8.50
C ALA A 51 8.64 -2.11 7.83
N ILE A 52 8.57 -3.41 7.52
CA ILE A 52 7.35 -4.07 7.04
C ILE A 52 6.23 -3.97 8.08
N LYS A 53 6.52 -4.34 9.34
CA LYS A 53 5.55 -4.21 10.44
C LYS A 53 5.03 -2.79 10.58
N PHE A 54 5.93 -1.81 10.57
CA PHE A 54 5.56 -0.40 10.65
C PHE A 54 4.59 0.02 9.54
N VAL A 55 4.82 -0.43 8.29
CA VAL A 55 3.91 -0.15 7.16
C VAL A 55 2.54 -0.79 7.38
N VAL A 56 2.49 -2.05 7.86
CA VAL A 56 1.23 -2.75 8.14
C VAL A 56 0.46 -2.07 9.27
N ASP A 57 1.13 -1.75 10.38
CA ASP A 57 0.54 -1.07 11.54
C ASP A 57 -0.02 0.30 11.14
N SER A 58 0.70 1.05 10.30
CA SER A 58 0.24 2.34 9.77
C SER A 58 -1.03 2.22 8.92
N ILE A 59 -1.17 1.13 8.16
CA ILE A 59 -2.38 0.85 7.38
C ILE A 59 -3.54 0.48 8.31
N GLU A 60 -3.29 -0.38 9.31
CA GLU A 60 -4.30 -0.79 10.28
C GLU A 60 -4.84 0.39 11.10
N GLU A 61 -3.95 1.25 11.59
CA GLU A 61 -4.30 2.48 12.30
C GLU A 61 -5.18 3.39 11.42
N GLY A 62 -4.77 3.61 10.17
CA GLY A 62 -5.55 4.38 9.21
C GLY A 62 -6.94 3.79 8.93
N CYS A 63 -7.06 2.45 8.87
CA CYS A 63 -8.34 1.77 8.72
C CYS A 63 -9.23 1.88 9.95
N ASN A 64 -8.67 1.90 11.16
CA ASN A 64 -9.43 2.07 12.39
C ASN A 64 -9.96 3.49 12.56
N LEU A 65 -9.17 4.51 12.19
CA LEU A 65 -9.61 5.91 12.17
C LEU A 65 -10.78 6.20 11.20
N LEU A 66 -11.02 5.32 10.23
CA LEU A 66 -12.16 5.43 9.29
C LEU A 66 -13.46 4.81 9.84
N LYS A 67 -13.40 4.10 10.98
CA LYS A 67 -14.56 3.45 11.61
C LYS A 67 -15.21 4.31 12.69
N GLU A 68 -14.54 5.37 13.14
CA GLU A 68 -15.04 6.41 14.06
C GLU A 68 -15.68 7.58 13.29
#